data_AF-A0AAE2Y1Y1-F1
#
_entry.id   AF-A0AAE2Y1Y1-F1
#
_cell.length_a   1.000
_cell.length_b   1.000
_cell.length_c   1.000
_cell.angle_alpha   90.00
_cell.angle_beta   90.00
_cell.angle_gamma   90.00
#
_symmetry.space_group_name_H-M   'P 1'
#
loop_
_entity.id
_entity.type
_entity.pdbx_description
1 polymer ?
#
loop_
_entity_poly.entity_id
_entity_poly.type
_entity_poly.pdbx_seq_one_letter_code
_entity_poly.pdbx_strand_id
1 'polypeptide(L)' 'MNATKQVEYLKQVLRTVGLSEERLQIYYCSSAEGALFAEIIKKVTDEIAQLGPNPIRRS' A
#
# COMPACT_ATOMS: atom_id res chain seq x y z
N MET A 1 -17.27 -10.18 1.48
CA MET A 1 -16.09 -9.61 0.79
C MET A 1 -14.89 -9.76 1.72
N ASN A 2 -13.79 -10.37 1.25
CA ASN A 2 -12.59 -10.55 2.06
C ASN A 2 -11.54 -9.54 1.57
N ALA A 3 -11.28 -8.50 2.37
CA ALA A 3 -10.37 -7.42 2.02
C ALA A 3 -8.95 -7.92 1.73
N THR A 4 -8.47 -8.94 2.46
CA THR A 4 -7.16 -9.56 2.21
C THR A 4 -7.10 -10.17 0.82
N LYS A 5 -8.12 -10.94 0.43
CA LYS A 5 -8.19 -11.55 -0.91
C LYS A 5 -8.21 -10.50 -2.03
N GLN A 6 -8.89 -9.38 -1.80
CA GLN A 6 -8.95 -8.29 -2.77
C GLN A 6 -7.61 -7.58 -2.90
N VAL A 7 -6.91 -7.34 -1.79
CA VAL A 7 -5.57 -6.73 -1.80
C VAL A 7 -4.55 -7.62 -2.51
N GLU A 8 -4.56 -8.92 -2.23
CA GLU A 8 -3.65 -9.86 -2.90
C GLU A 8 -3.91 -9.94 -4.42
N TYR A 9 -5.18 -9.92 -4.84
CA TYR A 9 -5.52 -9.82 -6.26
C TYR A 9 -5.03 -8.50 -6.87
N LEU A 10 -5.24 -7.37 -6.20
CA LEU A 10 -4.81 -6.07 -6.70
C LEU A 10 -3.29 -5.94 -6.77
N LYS A 11 -2.53 -6.55 -5.86
CA LYS A 11 -1.06 -6.63 -5.98
C LYS A 11 -0.64 -7.34 -7.27
N GLN A 12 -1.29 -8.46 -7.61
CA GLN A 12 -1.05 -9.13 -8.89
C GLN A 12 -1.37 -8.21 -10.08
N VAL A 13 -2.46 -7.44 -10.01
CA VAL A 13 -2.80 -6.45 -11.05
C VAL A 13 -1.75 -5.33 -11.14
N LEU A 14 -1.23 -4.83 -10.01
CA LEU A 14 -0.17 -3.82 -10.03
C LEU A 14 1.08 -4.35 -10.76
N ARG A 15 1.45 -5.60 -10.47
CA ARG A 15 2.57 -6.25 -11.16
C ARG A 15 2.33 -6.40 -12.66
N THR A 16 1.11 -6.75 -13.09
CA THR A 16 0.82 -6.92 -14.52
C THR A 16 0.87 -5.60 -15.29
N VAL A 17 0.55 -4.48 -14.66
CA VAL A 17 0.68 -3.13 -15.26
C VAL A 17 2.08 -2.52 -15.10
N GLY A 18 3.05 -3.27 -14.58
CA GLY A 18 4.44 -2.82 -14.43
C GLY A 18 4.67 -1.90 -13.23
N LEU A 19 3.78 -1.90 -12.24
CA LEU A 19 3.95 -1.21 -10.96
C LEU A 19 4.47 -2.16 -9.89
N SER A 20 5.20 -1.62 -8.92
CA SER A 20 5.60 -2.38 -7.73
C SER A 20 4.38 -2.74 -6.88
N GLU A 21 4.30 -3.99 -6.45
CA GLU A 21 3.27 -4.50 -5.54
C GLU A 21 3.34 -3.81 -4.16
N GLU A 22 4.52 -3.31 -3.78
CA GLU A 22 4.79 -2.60 -2.52
C GLU A 22 3.99 -1.29 -2.40
N ARG A 23 3.48 -0.76 -3.52
CA ARG A 23 2.60 0.42 -3.53
C ARG A 23 1.23 0.15 -2.90
N LEU A 24 0.87 -1.10 -2.64
CA LEU A 24 -0.38 -1.50 -2.00
C LEU A 24 -0.12 -2.39 -0.79
N GLN A 25 -0.53 -1.92 0.38
CA GLN A 25 -0.36 -2.61 1.66
C GLN A 25 -1.68 -2.60 2.44
N ILE A 26 -1.86 -3.61 3.28
CA ILE A 26 -3.00 -3.72 4.18
C ILE A 26 -2.51 -3.97 5.59
N TYR A 27 -3.04 -3.19 6.53
CA TYR A 27 -2.76 -3.32 7.95
C TYR A 27 -4.08 -3.33 8.72
N TYR A 28 -4.14 -4.12 9.78
CA TYR A 28 -5.26 -4.16 10.70
C TYR A 28 -4.87 -3.43 11.98
N CYS A 29 -5.69 -2.46 12.37
CA CYS A 29 -5.48 -1.65 13.55
C CYS A 29 -6.83 -1.49 14.25
N SER A 30 -6.85 -1.70 15.57
CA SER A 30 -8.01 -1.42 16.41
C SER A 30 -8.11 0.08 16.73
N SER A 31 -9.26 0.51 17.25
CA SER A 31 -9.48 1.91 17.65
C SER A 31 -8.60 2.39 18.81
N ALA A 32 -8.01 1.46 19.59
CA ALA A 32 -7.12 1.77 20.69
C ALA A 32 -5.64 1.93 20.28
N GLU A 33 -5.29 1.49 19.07
CA GLU A 33 -3.90 1.41 18.59
C GLU A 33 -3.46 2.66 17.80
N GLY A 34 -3.86 3.85 18.25
CA GLY A 34 -3.59 5.11 17.54
C GLY A 34 -2.10 5.41 17.32
N ALA A 35 -1.24 5.08 18.29
CA ALA A 35 0.21 5.25 18.16
C ALA A 35 0.79 4.32 17.08
N LEU A 36 0.39 3.05 17.09
CA LEU A 36 0.79 2.07 16.08
C LEU A 36 0.30 2.48 14.69
N PHE A 37 -0.93 3.00 14.57
CA PHE A 37 -1.43 3.54 13.32
C PHE A 37 -0.53 4.65 12.77
N ALA A 38 -0.13 5.61 13.60
CA ALA A 38 0.75 6.70 13.18
C ALA A 38 2.12 6.19 12.71
N GLU A 39 2.70 5.19 13.40
CA GLU A 39 3.95 4.55 13.00
C GLU A 39 3.83 3.81 11.67
N ILE A 40 2.74 3.04 11.48
CA ILE A 40 2.46 2.33 10.24
C ILE A 40 2.34 3.33 9.09
N ILE A 41 1.52 4.38 9.23
CA ILE A 41 1.34 5.38 8.17
C ILE A 41 2.66 6.06 7.80
N LYS A 42 3.51 6.38 8.79
CA LYS A 42 4.83 6.95 8.55
C LYS A 42 5.68 5.99 7.72
N LYS A 43 5.78 4.72 8.14
CA LYS A 43 6.52 3.68 7.43
C LYS A 43 6.04 3.48 5.99
N VAL A 44 4.73 3.35 5.78
CA VAL A 44 4.13 3.20 4.44
C VAL A 44 4.44 4.40 3.56
N THR A 45 4.36 5.61 4.13
CA THR A 45 4.66 6.84 3.40
C THR A 45 6.13 6.89 2.96
N ASP A 46 7.05 6.52 3.86
CA ASP A 46 8.48 6.49 3.57
C ASP A 46 8.81 5.44 2.48
N GLU A 47 8.23 4.25 2.56
CA GLU A 47 8.39 3.19 1.56
C GLU A 47 7.86 3.62 0.17
N ILE A 48 6.66 4.23 0.12
CA ILE A 48 6.09 4.75 -1.14
C ILE A 48 6.95 5.89 -1.70
N ALA A 49 7.50 6.76 -0.85
CA ALA A 49 8.38 7.83 -1.27
C ALA A 49 9.67 7.29 -1.92
N GLN A 50 10.25 6.21 -1.36
CA GLN A 50 11.44 5.55 -1.92
C GLN A 50 11.18 4.90 -3.28
N LEU A 51 9.96 4.39 -3.53
CA LEU A 51 9.56 3.88 -4.84
C LEU A 51 9.44 4.96 -5.93
N GLY A 52 9.48 6.24 -5.53
CA GLY A 52 9.40 7.37 -6.43
C GLY A 52 7.98 7.60 -7.00
N PRO A 53 7.83 8.62 -7.86
CA PRO A 53 6.53 9.05 -8.37
C PRO A 53 5.83 7.96 -9.19
N ASN A 54 4.51 8.03 -9.26
CA ASN A 54 3.71 7.08 -10.03
C ASN A 54 3.99 7.23 -11.54
N PRO A 55 4.53 6.20 -12.22
CA PRO A 55 4.91 6.28 -13.63
C PRO A 55 3.73 6.41 -14.60
N ILE A 56 2.50 6.09 -14.16
CA ILE A 56 1.28 6.21 -14.97
C ILE A 56 0.80 7.67 -15.05
N ARG A 57 1.16 8.52 -14.09
CA ARG A 57 0.63 9.90 -13.97
C ARG A 57 1.34 10.90 -14.88
N ARG A 58 1.78 10.49 -16.08
CA ARG A 58 2.22 11.40 -17.16
C ARG A 58 1.01 11.76 -18.02
N SER A 59 0.25 12.75 -17.56
CA SER A 59 -0.62 13.59 -18.39
C SER A 59 -0.25 15.03 -18.13
#